data_AF-A0A7K4C6P3-F1
#
_entry.id   AF-A0A7K4C6P3-F1
#
_cell.length_a   1.000
_cell.length_b   1.000
_cell.length_c   1.000
_cell.angle_alpha   90.00
_cell.angle_beta   90.00
_cell.angle_gamma   90.00
#
_symmetry.space_group_name_H-M   'P 1'
#
loop_
_entity.id
_entity.type
_entity.pdbx_description
1 polymer ?
#
loop_
_entity_poly.entity_id
_entity_poly.type
_entity_poly.pdbx_seq_one_letter_code
_entity_poly.pdbx_strand_id
1 'polypeptide(L)' 'MTKIQIDLDEEEDRIVEIYKLINKLKTKQEAIKKMVKYFEAEVKPKNLKEKDYFKV' A
#
# COMPACT_ATOMS: atom_id res chain seq x y z
N MET A 1 6.94 2.08 16.27
CA MET A 1 6.12 1.18 15.41
C MET A 1 4.68 1.69 15.43
N THR A 2 4.11 1.98 14.28
CA THR A 2 2.70 2.36 14.16
C THR A 2 1.88 1.12 13.81
N LYS A 3 0.76 0.91 14.49
CA LYS A 3 -0.20 -0.15 14.18
C LYS A 3 -1.30 0.45 13.32
N ILE A 4 -1.73 -0.30 12.30
CA ILE A 4 -2.82 0.07 11.40
C ILE A 4 -3.81 -1.08 11.43
N GLN A 5 -5.09 -0.76 11.63
CA GLN A 5 -6.19 -1.69 11.43
C GLN A 5 -6.68 -1.52 9.99
N ILE A 6 -6.87 -2.64 9.30
CA ILE A 6 -7.39 -2.68 7.94
C ILE A 6 -8.51 -3.70 7.99
N ASP A 7 -9.72 -3.26 7.66
CA ASP A 7 -10.86 -4.14 7.50
C ASP A 7 -10.88 -4.56 6.03
N LEU A 8 -10.94 -5.87 5.80
CA LEU A 8 -11.01 -6.47 4.48
C LEU A 8 -12.31 -7.27 4.41
N ASP A 9 -13.02 -7.17 3.29
CA ASP A 9 -14.08 -8.10 2.99
C ASP A 9 -13.53 -9.48 2.57
N GLU A 10 -14.42 -10.45 2.34
CA GLU A 10 -14.01 -11.82 1.99
C GLU A 10 -13.24 -11.90 0.67
N GLU A 11 -13.55 -11.03 -0.30
CA GLU A 11 -12.89 -11.03 -1.60
C GLU A 11 -11.50 -10.41 -1.50
N GLU A 12 -11.39 -9.26 -0.82
CA GLU A 12 -10.15 -8.58 -0.53
C GLU A 12 -9.18 -9.48 0.26
N ASP A 13 -9.69 -10.23 1.25
CA ASP A 13 -8.88 -11.18 2.01
C ASP A 13 -8.32 -12.31 1.13
N ARG A 14 -9.13 -12.84 0.20
CA ARG A 14 -8.68 -13.85 -0.77
C ARG A 14 -7.59 -13.31 -1.69
N ILE A 15 -7.69 -12.06 -2.13
CA ILE A 15 -6.66 -11.42 -2.96
C ILE A 15 -5.32 -11.37 -2.19
N VAL A 16 -5.36 -10.96 -0.91
CA VAL A 16 -4.16 -10.93 -0.05
C VAL A 16 -3.56 -12.33 0.12
N GLU A 17 -4.39 -13.34 0.32
CA GLU A 17 -3.95 -14.74 0.45
C GLU A 17 -3.32 -15.29 -0.83
N ILE A 18 -3.93 -15.04 -1.99
CA ILE A 18 -3.38 -15.45 -3.30
C ILE A 18 -2.02 -14.77 -3.53
N TYR A 19 -1.94 -13.46 -3.26
CA TYR A 19 -0.68 -12.72 -3.39
C TYR A 19 0.41 -13.30 -2.48
N LYS A 20 0.06 -13.64 -1.23
CA LYS A 20 0.96 -14.26 -0.26
C LYS A 20 1.52 -15.59 -0.79
N LEU A 21 0.65 -16.45 -1.34
CA LEU A 21 1.04 -17.75 -1.90
C LEU A 21 1.98 -17.61 -3.10
N ILE A 22 1.61 -16.78 -4.08
CA ILE A 22 2.41 -16.57 -5.30
C ILE A 22 3.80 -16.01 -4.96
N ASN A 23 3.87 -15.10 -3.98
CA ASN A 23 5.11 -14.43 -3.58
C ASN A 23 5.88 -15.16 -2.46
N LYS A 24 5.44 -16.37 -2.07
CA LYS A 24 6.05 -17.20 -1.01
C LYS A 24 6.25 -16.43 0.32
N LEU A 25 5.28 -15.59 0.68
CA LEU A 25 5.31 -14.79 1.90
C LEU A 25 4.76 -15.59 3.07
N LYS A 26 5.20 -15.27 4.29
CA LYS A 26 4.82 -16.05 5.48
C LYS A 26 3.54 -15.53 6.11
N THR A 27 3.28 -14.22 6.02
CA THR A 27 2.14 -13.59 6.70
C THR A 27 1.35 -12.67 5.77
N LYS A 28 0.06 -12.49 6.06
CA LYS A 28 -0.80 -11.48 5.40
C LYS A 28 -0.21 -10.07 5.54
N GLN A 29 0.41 -9.77 6.70
CA GLN A 29 1.03 -8.46 6.94
C GLN A 29 2.19 -8.18 5.97
N GLU A 30 3.03 -9.17 5.67
CA GLU A 30 4.09 -9.03 4.66
C GLU A 30 3.54 -8.82 3.26
N ALA A 31 2.47 -9.53 2.90
CA ALA A 31 1.76 -9.37 1.64
C ALA A 31 1.21 -7.94 1.50
N ILE A 32 0.44 -7.47 2.48
CA ILE A 32 -0.14 -6.13 2.48
C ILE A 32 0.95 -5.06 2.40
N LYS A 33 2.05 -5.18 3.17
CA LYS A 33 3.18 -4.24 3.10
C LYS A 33 3.79 -4.16 1.70
N LYS A 34 3.97 -5.30 1.03
CA LYS A 34 4.47 -5.33 -0.34
C LYS A 34 3.46 -4.76 -1.33
N MET A 35 2.19 -5.12 -1.21
CA MET A 35 1.12 -4.60 -2.07
C MET A 35 1.06 -3.07 -1.96
N VAL A 36 0.92 -2.52 -0.74
CA VAL A 36 0.87 -1.07 -0.46
C VAL A 36 2.11 -0.33 -0.94
N LYS A 37 3.29 -0.95 -0.94
CA LYS A 37 4.51 -0.33 -1.51
C LYS A 37 4.39 -0.05 -3.01
N TYR A 38 3.63 -0.86 -3.74
CA TYR A 38 3.36 -0.68 -5.17
C TYR A 38 2.10 0.14 -5.46
N PHE A 39 1.26 0.39 -4.46
CA PHE A 39 0.34 1.52 -4.52
C PHE A 39 1.18 2.79 -4.35
N GLU A 40 1.81 3.24 -5.44
CA GLU A 40 2.22 4.64 -5.58
C GLU A 40 0.94 5.49 -5.45
N ALA A 41 0.53 5.74 -4.21
CA ALA A 41 -0.26 6.91 -3.93
C ALA A 41 0.64 8.07 -4.30
N GLU A 42 0.29 8.82 -5.35
CA GLU A 42 0.78 10.18 -5.51
C GLU A 42 0.45 10.91 -4.21
N VAL A 43 1.40 11.00 -3.30
CA VAL A 43 1.33 11.88 -2.13
C VAL A 43 1.54 13.29 -2.67
N LYS A 44 0.57 13.81 -3.43
CA LYS A 44 0.50 15.21 -3.80
C LYS A 44 -0.01 15.97 -2.58
N PRO A 45 0.78 16.90 -2.02
CA PRO A 45 0.26 17.81 -1.02
C PRO A 45 -0.95 18.52 -1.63
N LYS A 46 -2.11 18.48 -0.96
CA LYS A 46 -3.34 19.13 -1.44
C LYS A 46 -3.17 20.64 -1.71
N ASN A 47 -2.08 21.25 -1.22
CA ASN A 47 -1.80 22.69 -1.26
C ASN A 47 -0.46 23.08 -1.94
N LEU A 48 0.10 22.29 -2.87
CA LEU A 48 1.22 22.79 -3.68
C LEU A 48 0.70 23.46 -4.95
N LYS A 49 0.91 24.78 -5.05
CA LYS A 49 0.75 25.52 -6.32
C LYS A 49 1.86 25.05 -7.27
N GLU A 50 1.51 24.77 -8.53
CA GLU A 50 2.36 24.12 -9.56
C GLU A 50 3.77 24.72 -9.74
N LYS A 51 4.04 25.92 -9.24
CA LYS A 51 5.28 26.68 -9.49
C LYS A 51 6.43 26.36 -8.52
N ASP A 52 6.19 25.66 -7.41
CA ASP A 52 7.24 25.39 -6.42
C ASP A 52 7.95 24.04 -6.64
N TYR A 53 7.48 23.20 -7.56
CA TYR A 53 8.05 21.86 -7.78
C TYR A 53 9.36 21.87 -8.59
N PHE A 54 9.72 23.00 -9.22
CA PHE A 54 10.90 23.13 -10.11
C PHE A 54 11.99 24.08 -9.58
N LYS A 55 12.23 24.11 -8.27
CA LYS A 55 13.47 24.72 -7.74
C LYS A 55 14.40 23.62 -7.22
N VAL A 56 15.37 23.27 -8.07
CA VAL A 56 16.59 22.53 -7.74
C VAL A 56 17.56 23.47 -7.04
#